data_AF-A0A0D0V024-F1
#
_entry.id   AF-A0A0D0V024-F1
#
_cell.length_a   1.000
_cell.length_b   1.000
_cell.length_c   1.000
_cell.angle_alpha   90.00
_cell.angle_beta   90.00
_cell.angle_gamma   90.00
#
_symmetry.space_group_name_H-M   'P 1'
#
loop_
_entity.id
_entity.type
_entity.pdbx_description
1 polymer ?
#
loop_
_entity_poly.entity_id
_entity_poly.type
_entity_poly.pdbx_seq_one_letter_code
_entity_poly.pdbx_strand_id
1 'polypeptide(L)'
;MWRISRYSKRQIGTGGCLDLDLTHSSMLMIVSLERQHKGVYGHDYRFYLTDAVEDVPEYLVDWENFVSLASESGLRLVYKRAFHEILQEEKDSRDFGPLLGKMGVLNEYGESAMDADQWEAANLYMGFAFEKM
;
A
#
# COMPACT_ATOMS: atom_id res chain seq x y z
N MET A 1 -22.83 11.18 -6.51
CA MET A 1 -22.21 11.49 -7.81
C MET A 1 -20.75 11.09 -7.70
N TRP A 2 -20.39 9.88 -8.12
CA TRP A 2 -19.06 9.30 -7.93
C TRP A 2 -18.11 9.77 -9.03
N ARG A 3 -16.93 10.28 -8.66
CA ARG A 3 -15.81 10.52 -9.58
C ARG A 3 -14.62 9.70 -9.12
N ILE A 4 -14.57 8.46 -9.61
CA ILE A 4 -13.38 7.62 -9.54
C ILE A 4 -12.36 8.21 -10.52
N SER A 5 -11.27 8.81 -10.03
CA SER A 5 -10.15 9.21 -10.88
C SER A 5 -9.36 7.95 -11.22
N ARG A 6 -9.46 7.52 -12.48
CA ARG A 6 -8.73 6.37 -13.02
C ARG A 6 -7.22 6.62 -12.92
N TYR A 7 -6.50 5.62 -12.43
CA TYR A 7 -5.08 5.44 -12.73
C TYR A 7 -4.90 5.39 -14.26
N SER A 8 -4.30 6.42 -14.83
CA SER A 8 -4.00 6.49 -16.26
C SER A 8 -2.55 6.09 -16.49
N LYS A 9 -2.34 4.90 -17.08
CA LYS A 9 -1.05 4.52 -17.66
C LYS A 9 -0.71 5.52 -18.77
N ARG A 10 0.28 6.38 -18.55
CA ARG A 10 0.99 7.09 -19.62
C ARG A 10 2.46 6.71 -19.56
N GLN A 11 2.96 6.12 -20.65
CA GLN A 11 4.38 5.81 -20.82
C GLN A 11 5.20 7.08 -21.07
N ILE A 12 6.25 7.21 -20.25
CA ILE A 12 7.62 7.68 -20.52
C ILE A 12 7.80 9.09 -21.11
N GLY A 13 8.28 9.98 -20.25
CA GLY A 13 8.97 11.23 -20.58
C GLY A 13 9.71 11.72 -19.33
N THR A 14 11.03 11.81 -19.43
CA THR A 14 12.01 12.22 -18.41
C THR A 14 11.50 13.27 -17.40
N GLY A 15 11.59 12.98 -16.10
CA GLY A 15 11.37 13.94 -15.01
C GLY A 15 9.99 13.92 -14.35
N GLY A 16 9.43 12.75 -14.06
CA GLY A 16 8.09 12.61 -13.48
C GLY A 16 8.04 12.89 -11.98
N CYS A 17 7.53 14.07 -11.62
CA CYS A 17 7.03 14.40 -10.29
C CYS A 17 5.88 13.43 -9.94
N LEU A 18 6.02 12.66 -8.85
CA LEU A 18 4.88 12.00 -8.23
C LEU A 18 4.22 13.03 -7.32
N ASP A 19 3.27 13.78 -7.86
CA ASP A 19 2.35 14.56 -7.04
C ASP A 19 1.52 13.56 -6.22
N LEU A 20 1.93 13.31 -4.98
CA LEU A 20 1.11 12.62 -3.99
C LEU A 20 -0.06 13.56 -3.66
N ASP A 21 -1.16 13.36 -4.40
CA ASP A 21 -2.44 14.01 -4.16
C ASP A 21 -2.80 13.88 -2.66
N LEU A 22 -3.22 15.00 -2.07
CA LEU A 22 -3.76 15.08 -0.72
C LEU A 22 -5.03 14.22 -0.59
N THR A 23 -4.89 12.92 -0.35
CA THR A 23 -6.00 12.02 -0.01
C THR A 23 -6.48 12.36 1.40
N HIS A 24 -7.67 12.93 1.50
CA HIS A 24 -8.35 13.20 2.76
C HIS A 24 -9.57 12.28 2.87
N SER A 25 -9.44 11.24 3.69
CA SER A 25 -10.58 10.53 4.27
C SER A 25 -10.66 10.84 5.76
N SER A 26 -11.81 10.60 6.40
CA SER A 26 -12.03 10.94 7.81
C SER A 26 -11.07 10.24 8.76
N MET A 27 -10.48 9.12 8.32
CA MET A 27 -9.61 8.25 9.10
C MET A 27 -8.13 8.28 8.67
N LEU A 28 -7.84 8.74 7.45
CA LEU A 28 -6.51 8.68 6.84
C LEU A 28 -6.08 10.05 6.28
N MET A 29 -4.89 10.51 6.69
CA MET A 29 -4.20 11.62 6.02
C MET A 29 -2.73 11.27 5.73
N ILE A 30 -2.32 11.57 4.50
CA ILE A 30 -0.91 11.54 4.08
C ILE A 30 -0.49 12.96 3.72
N VAL A 31 0.55 13.45 4.40
CA VAL A 31 1.10 14.78 4.13
C VAL A 31 2.57 14.64 3.74
N SER A 32 2.89 14.95 2.48
CA SER A 32 4.28 15.12 2.07
C SER A 32 4.84 16.41 2.68
N LEU A 33 5.99 16.32 3.34
CA LEU A 33 6.64 17.48 3.97
C LEU A 33 7.51 18.27 2.98
N GLU A 34 7.99 17.63 1.92
CA GLU A 34 8.85 18.26 0.92
C GLU A 34 8.22 18.29 -0.48
N ARG A 35 8.27 19.47 -1.10
CA ARG A 35 7.70 19.70 -2.44
C ARG A 35 8.64 19.35 -3.59
N GLN A 36 9.94 19.23 -3.34
CA GLN A 36 10.94 18.92 -4.37
C GLN A 36 12.12 18.14 -3.77
N HIS A 37 12.16 16.85 -4.05
CA HIS A 37 13.28 16.00 -3.69
C HIS A 37 14.11 15.65 -4.95
N LYS A 38 15.45 15.66 -4.85
CA LYS A 38 16.38 15.45 -5.99
C LYS A 38 17.05 14.08 -6.05
N GLY A 39 16.66 13.14 -5.19
CA GLY A 39 17.28 11.81 -5.10
C GLY A 39 16.26 10.69 -4.89
N VAL A 40 16.72 9.44 -4.85
CA VAL A 40 15.87 8.23 -4.69
C VAL A 40 15.45 7.99 -3.24
N TYR A 41 16.23 8.49 -2.27
CA TYR A 41 16.01 8.31 -0.83
C TYR A 41 15.55 9.61 -0.18
N GLY A 42 14.99 9.55 1.03
CA GLY A 42 14.75 10.73 1.87
C GLY A 42 13.41 11.42 1.66
N HIS A 43 12.55 10.90 0.79
CA HIS A 43 11.19 11.39 0.59
C HIS A 43 10.34 11.07 1.82
N ASP A 44 10.17 12.02 2.73
CA ASP A 44 9.41 11.82 3.95
C ASP A 44 7.94 12.24 3.79
N TYR A 45 7.06 11.48 4.43
CA TYR A 45 5.67 11.83 4.59
C TYR A 45 5.24 11.56 6.02
N ARG A 46 4.22 12.30 6.45
CA ARG A 46 3.53 12.03 7.70
C ARG A 46 2.28 11.25 7.41
N PHE A 47 2.18 10.10 8.06
CA PHE A 47 1.02 9.24 8.03
C PHE A 47 0.24 9.41 9.33
N TYR A 48 -1.02 9.80 9.20
CA TYR A 48 -1.95 9.87 10.31
C TYR A 48 -3.05 8.84 10.10
N LEU A 49 -3.15 7.92 11.05
CA LEU A 49 -4.24 6.95 11.12
C LEU A 49 -4.89 7.10 12.49
N THR A 50 -6.16 7.52 12.50
CA THR A 50 -6.92 7.74 13.72
C THR A 50 -6.84 6.51 14.63
N ASP A 51 -6.56 6.73 15.91
CA ASP A 51 -6.44 5.70 16.96
C ASP A 51 -5.28 4.70 16.81
N ALA A 52 -4.37 4.87 15.84
CA ALA A 52 -3.24 3.95 15.62
C ALA A 52 -1.86 4.65 15.51
N VAL A 53 -1.76 5.79 14.82
CA VAL A 53 -0.49 6.48 14.57
C VAL A 53 -0.70 8.00 14.63
N GLU A 54 -0.03 8.67 15.57
CA GLU A 54 -0.23 10.10 15.79
C GLU A 54 0.85 11.01 15.18
N ASP A 55 2.11 10.61 15.00
CA ASP A 55 3.14 11.43 14.30
C ASP A 55 4.45 10.63 14.08
N VAL A 56 4.45 9.63 13.20
CA VAL A 56 5.66 8.87 12.87
C VAL A 56 6.20 9.32 11.50
N PRO A 57 7.48 9.73 11.40
CA PRO A 57 8.09 10.02 10.11
C PRO A 57 8.28 8.72 9.32
N GLU A 58 7.62 8.62 8.18
CA GLU A 58 7.76 7.52 7.23
C GLU A 58 8.44 8.01 5.95
N TYR A 59 9.07 7.08 5.21
CA TYR A 59 9.79 7.38 3.99
C TYR A 59 9.25 6.57 2.81
N LEU A 60 9.11 7.21 1.66
CA LEU A 60 8.71 6.54 0.44
C LEU A 60 9.77 5.49 0.05
N VAL A 61 9.30 4.27 -0.19
CA VAL A 61 10.13 3.19 -0.70
C VAL A 61 10.03 3.18 -2.22
N ASP A 62 11.08 3.62 -2.90
CA ASP A 62 11.20 3.40 -4.34
C ASP A 62 11.35 1.90 -4.61
N TRP A 63 10.36 1.33 -5.29
CA TRP A 63 10.25 -0.12 -5.42
C TRP A 63 11.35 -0.72 -6.29
N GLU A 64 11.71 -0.07 -7.40
CA GLU A 64 12.73 -0.59 -8.32
C GLU A 64 14.10 -0.59 -7.65
N ASN A 65 14.44 0.50 -6.97
CA ASN A 65 15.65 0.61 -6.16
C ASN A 65 15.66 -0.40 -5.01
N PHE A 66 14.54 -0.59 -4.30
CA PHE A 66 14.43 -1.58 -3.23
C PHE A 66 14.72 -3.01 -3.71
N VAL A 67 14.16 -3.41 -4.86
CA VAL A 67 14.42 -4.72 -5.46
C VAL A 67 15.87 -4.85 -5.93
N SER A 68 16.46 -3.78 -6.49
CA SER A 68 17.88 -3.76 -6.88
C SER A 68 18.80 -4.03 -5.69
N LEU A 69 18.59 -3.32 -4.57
CA LEU A 69 19.36 -3.49 -3.34
C LEU A 69 19.22 -4.91 -2.75
N ALA A 70 18.01 -5.47 -2.80
CA ALA A 70 17.78 -6.85 -2.39
C ALA A 70 18.55 -7.84 -3.28
N SER A 71 18.55 -7.62 -4.60
CA SER A 71 19.30 -8.45 -5.55
C SER A 71 20.81 -8.40 -5.31
N GLU A 72 21.36 -7.24 -5.00
CA GLU A 72 22.78 -7.08 -4.64
C GLU A 72 23.15 -7.87 -3.36
N SER A 73 22.17 -8.08 -2.49
CA SER A 73 22.29 -8.88 -1.27
C SER A 73 22.02 -10.38 -1.47
N GLY A 74 21.87 -10.84 -2.72
CA GLY A 74 21.60 -12.24 -3.04
C GLY A 74 20.15 -12.67 -2.77
N LEU A 75 19.20 -11.73 -2.80
CA LEU A 75 17.77 -12.00 -2.60
C LEU A 75 17.01 -11.81 -3.92
N ARG A 76 16.17 -12.79 -4.28
CA ARG A 76 15.29 -12.73 -5.46
C ARG A 76 13.87 -12.44 -5.04
N LEU A 77 13.23 -11.44 -5.64
CA LEU A 77 11.80 -11.20 -5.43
C LEU A 77 10.99 -12.38 -5.99
N VAL A 78 10.15 -12.99 -5.15
CA VAL A 78 9.28 -14.12 -5.56
C VAL A 78 7.80 -13.79 -5.44
N TYR A 79 7.44 -12.75 -4.67
CA TYR A 79 6.05 -12.36 -4.47
C TYR A 79 5.91 -10.85 -4.25
N LYS A 80 4.87 -10.24 -4.84
CA LYS A 80 4.45 -8.85 -4.61
C LYS A 80 2.97 -8.71 -4.97
N ARG A 81 2.12 -8.33 -4.01
CA ARG A 81 0.67 -8.07 -4.20
C ARG A 81 0.18 -7.00 -3.26
N ALA A 82 -0.73 -6.15 -3.72
CA ALA A 82 -1.42 -5.21 -2.83
C ALA A 82 -2.35 -5.97 -1.87
N PHE A 83 -2.57 -5.48 -0.65
CA PHE A 83 -3.34 -6.21 0.35
C PHE A 83 -4.75 -6.60 -0.10
N HIS A 84 -5.43 -5.76 -0.89
CA HIS A 84 -6.73 -6.12 -1.44
C HIS A 84 -6.66 -7.30 -2.40
N GLU A 85 -5.59 -7.43 -3.19
CA GLU A 85 -5.39 -8.57 -4.08
C GLU A 85 -5.21 -9.85 -3.24
N ILE A 86 -4.40 -9.79 -2.19
CA ILE A 86 -4.18 -10.90 -1.26
C ILE A 86 -5.49 -11.34 -0.61
N LEU A 87 -6.30 -10.39 -0.12
CA LEU A 87 -7.58 -10.71 0.50
C LEU A 87 -8.55 -11.37 -0.50
N GLN A 88 -8.59 -10.88 -1.75
CA GLN A 88 -9.45 -11.50 -2.77
C GLN A 88 -8.97 -12.89 -3.19
N GLU A 89 -7.66 -13.14 -3.21
CA GLU A 89 -7.08 -14.45 -3.48
C GLU A 89 -7.39 -15.46 -2.35
N GLU A 90 -7.34 -15.02 -1.08
CA GLU A 90 -7.36 -15.93 0.07
C GLU A 90 -8.72 -16.05 0.78
N LYS A 91 -9.67 -15.13 0.57
CA LYS A 91 -10.98 -15.16 1.28
C LYS A 91 -11.77 -16.45 1.06
N ASP A 92 -11.64 -17.06 -0.12
CA ASP A 92 -12.34 -18.30 -0.50
C ASP A 92 -11.46 -19.54 -0.30
N SER A 93 -10.25 -19.37 0.25
CA SER A 93 -9.34 -20.46 0.58
C SER A 93 -9.92 -21.32 1.69
N ARG A 94 -9.80 -22.65 1.54
CA ARG A 94 -10.23 -23.62 2.54
C ARG A 94 -9.59 -23.36 3.91
N ASP A 95 -8.33 -22.94 3.90
CA ASP A 95 -7.54 -22.82 5.12
C ASP A 95 -7.60 -21.39 5.69
N PHE A 96 -7.60 -20.36 4.84
CA PHE A 96 -7.56 -18.96 5.29
C PHE A 96 -8.92 -18.28 5.40
N GLY A 97 -9.90 -18.62 4.56
CA GLY A 97 -11.25 -18.04 4.62
C GLY A 97 -11.90 -18.16 6.01
N PRO A 98 -11.92 -19.36 6.64
CA PRO A 98 -12.44 -19.53 7.99
C PRO A 98 -11.67 -18.73 9.04
N LEU A 99 -10.36 -18.53 8.86
CA LEU A 99 -9.55 -17.73 9.78
C LEU A 99 -9.88 -16.24 9.65
N LEU A 100 -10.02 -15.74 8.42
CA LEU A 100 -10.42 -14.36 8.15
C LEU A 100 -11.80 -14.02 8.74
N GLY A 101 -12.74 -14.95 8.69
CA GLY A 101 -14.03 -14.83 9.39
C GLY A 101 -13.88 -14.79 10.92
N LYS A 102 -13.06 -15.67 11.51
CA LYS A 102 -12.80 -15.67 12.97
C LYS A 102 -12.11 -14.40 13.47
N MET A 103 -11.27 -13.80 12.62
CA MET A 103 -10.58 -12.55 12.92
C MET A 103 -11.45 -11.31 12.67
N GLY A 104 -12.67 -11.47 12.15
CA GLY A 104 -13.59 -10.36 11.87
C GLY A 104 -13.22 -9.55 10.63
N VAL A 105 -12.34 -10.06 9.76
CA VAL A 105 -12.01 -9.42 8.48
C VAL A 105 -13.14 -9.64 7.46
N LEU A 106 -13.78 -10.80 7.54
CA LEU A 106 -14.96 -11.14 6.73
C LEU A 106 -16.22 -11.18 7.62
N ASN A 107 -17.35 -10.77 7.05
CA ASN A 107 -18.67 -10.89 7.66
C ASN A 107 -19.25 -12.30 7.49
N GLU A 108 -20.45 -12.54 8.02
CA GLU A 108 -21.16 -13.83 7.93
C GLU A 108 -21.49 -14.27 6.49
N TYR A 109 -21.49 -13.32 5.53
CA TYR A 109 -21.72 -13.57 4.11
C TYR A 109 -20.42 -13.82 3.33
N GLY A 110 -19.24 -13.80 3.99
CA GLY A 110 -17.93 -13.95 3.35
C GLY A 110 -17.44 -12.69 2.62
N GLU A 111 -18.10 -11.56 2.83
CA GLU A 111 -17.68 -10.26 2.29
C GLU A 111 -16.78 -9.54 3.29
N SER A 112 -15.98 -8.58 2.83
CA SER A 112 -15.16 -7.77 3.74
C SER A 112 -16.05 -7.01 4.73
N ALA A 113 -15.71 -7.10 6.01
CA ALA A 113 -16.35 -6.35 7.08
C ALA A 113 -15.84 -4.90 7.17
N MET A 114 -14.82 -4.53 6.37
CA MET A 114 -14.23 -3.20 6.38
C MET A 114 -15.13 -2.17 5.69
N ASP A 115 -15.22 -0.98 6.28
CA ASP A 115 -15.85 0.18 5.65
C ASP A 115 -14.96 0.83 4.58
N ALA A 116 -15.49 1.86 3.90
CA ALA A 116 -14.80 2.52 2.80
C ALA A 116 -13.47 3.18 3.22
N ASP A 117 -13.43 3.79 4.40
CA ASP A 117 -12.24 4.48 4.91
C ASP A 117 -11.16 3.45 5.30
N GLN A 118 -11.58 2.32 5.88
CA GLN A 118 -10.70 1.20 6.23
C GLN A 118 -10.11 0.55 4.99
N TRP A 119 -10.91 0.42 3.93
CA TRP A 119 -10.42 -0.02 2.63
C TRP A 119 -9.40 0.92 2.02
N GLU A 120 -9.60 2.24 2.14
CA GLU A 120 -8.64 3.22 1.65
C GLU A 120 -7.29 3.11 2.37
N ALA A 121 -7.32 3.01 3.70
CA ALA A 121 -6.12 2.82 4.52
C ALA A 121 -5.40 1.49 4.21
N ALA A 122 -6.13 0.37 4.13
CA ALA A 122 -5.55 -0.94 3.87
C ALA A 122 -4.87 -1.02 2.49
N ASN A 123 -5.37 -0.28 1.50
CA ASN A 123 -4.84 -0.29 0.13
C ASN A 123 -3.48 0.39 -0.05
N LEU A 124 -3.00 1.12 0.96
CA LEU A 124 -1.65 1.67 0.95
C LEU A 124 -0.58 0.59 1.11
N TYR A 125 -0.94 -0.55 1.69
CA TYR A 125 -0.01 -1.62 2.03
C TYR A 125 0.01 -2.74 0.98
N MET A 126 1.16 -3.39 0.89
CA MET A 126 1.38 -4.53 0.00
C MET A 126 2.19 -5.62 0.71
N GLY A 127 1.91 -6.88 0.37
CA GLY A 127 2.71 -8.03 0.78
C GLY A 127 3.77 -8.31 -0.26
N PHE A 128 4.99 -8.61 0.20
CA PHE A 128 6.08 -9.05 -0.66
C PHE A 128 6.92 -10.13 0.02
N ALA A 129 7.58 -10.96 -0.79
CA ALA A 129 8.52 -11.95 -0.29
C ALA A 129 9.73 -12.06 -1.21
N PHE A 130 10.90 -12.23 -0.58
CA PHE A 130 12.15 -12.54 -1.24
C PHE A 130 12.62 -13.93 -0.83
N GLU A 131 13.30 -14.59 -1.75
CA GLU A 131 13.97 -15.88 -1.52
C GLU A 131 15.49 -15.68 -1.63
N LYS A 132 16.24 -16.27 -0.70
CA LYS A 132 17.70 -16.26 -0.74
C LYS A 132 18.20 -17.16 -1.87
N MET A 133 19.08 -16.63 -2.69
CA MET A 133 19.78 -17.37 -3.76
C MET A 133 20.84 -18.32 -3.20
#